data_AF-A0A8I0T3U2-F1
#
_entry.id   AF-A0A8I0T3U2-F1
#
_cell.length_a   1.000
_cell.length_b   1.000
_cell.length_c   1.000
_cell.angle_alpha   90.00
_cell.angle_beta   90.00
_cell.angle_gamma   90.00
#
_symmetry.space_group_name_H-M   'P 1'
#
loop_
_entity.id
_entity.type
_entity.pdbx_description
1 polymer ?
#
loop_
_entity_poly.entity_id
_entity_poly.type
_entity_poly.pdbx_seq_one_letter_code
_entity_poly.pdbx_strand_id
1 'polypeptide(L)' 'MNLGETLLVIADDPSTTRDIPSFCEFMDHTLIAKAVAELPYKYVIKKGQ' A
#
# COMPACT_ATOMS: atom_id res chain seq x y z
N MET A 1 -10.81 -9.14 -8.29
CA MET A 1 -9.78 -8.96 -7.25
C MET A 1 -10.17 -9.79 -6.05
N ASN A 2 -9.39 -10.83 -5.81
CA ASN A 2 -9.71 -11.86 -4.83
C ASN A 2 -9.15 -11.50 -3.45
N LEU A 3 -9.77 -12.01 -2.40
CA LEU A 3 -9.25 -11.86 -1.03
C LEU A 3 -7.88 -12.53 -0.92
N GLY A 4 -6.94 -11.87 -0.24
CA GLY A 4 -5.57 -12.33 -0.09
C GLY A 4 -4.65 -12.10 -1.30
N GLU A 5 -5.17 -11.52 -2.40
CA GLU A 5 -4.37 -11.08 -3.54
C GLU A 5 -3.40 -9.96 -3.13
N THR A 6 -2.20 -9.96 -3.71
CA THR A 6 -1.19 -8.95 -3.45
C THR A 6 -1.10 -7.98 -4.62
N LEU A 7 -1.17 -6.69 -4.33
CA LEU A 7 -1.11 -5.59 -5.28
C LEU A 7 0.16 -4.78 -5.07
N LEU A 8 0.84 -4.44 -6.17
CA LEU A 8 1.89 -3.43 -6.19
C LEU A 8 1.29 -2.07 -6.58
N VAL A 9 1.43 -1.10 -5.69
CA VAL A 9 1.06 0.30 -5.94
C VAL A 9 2.34 1.11 -6.13
N ILE A 10 2.39 1.87 -7.23
CA ILE A 10 3.48 2.80 -7.55
C ILE A 10 2.88 4.20 -7.50
N ALA A 11 3.52 5.09 -6.75
CA ALA A 11 3.06 6.47 -6.59
C ALA A 11 4.23 7.43 -6.49
N ASP A 12 4.04 8.68 -6.91
CA ASP A 12 5.02 9.76 -6.77
C ASP A 12 4.55 10.88 -5.84
N ASP A 13 3.29 10.87 -5.43
CA ASP A 13 2.73 11.83 -4.48
C ASP A 13 3.19 11.54 -3.03
N PRO A 14 3.83 12.52 -2.34
CA PRO A 14 4.19 12.44 -0.93
C PRO A 14 3.04 12.09 0.03
N SER A 15 1.79 12.42 -0.30
CA SER A 15 0.61 12.08 0.52
C SER A 15 0.49 10.57 0.79
N THR A 16 0.85 9.77 -0.22
CA THR A 16 0.72 8.30 -0.19
C THR A 16 1.53 7.63 0.92
N THR A 17 2.57 8.29 1.44
CA THR A 17 3.38 7.80 2.56
C THR A 17 2.59 7.67 3.86
N ARG A 18 1.50 8.44 4.02
CA ARG A 18 0.58 8.41 5.16
C ARG A 18 -0.75 7.76 4.80
N ASP A 19 -1.24 8.02 3.59
CA ASP A 19 -2.57 7.58 3.17
C ASP A 19 -2.62 6.07 2.93
N ILE A 20 -1.58 5.45 2.35
CA ILE A 20 -1.57 4.01 2.09
C ILE A 20 -1.52 3.17 3.38
N PRO A 21 -0.66 3.48 4.37
CA PRO A 21 -0.72 2.78 5.65
C PRO A 21 -2.08 2.92 6.34
N SER A 22 -2.64 4.13 6.38
CA SER A 22 -3.95 4.39 6.98
C SER A 22 -5.06 3.64 6.25
N PHE A 23 -5.05 3.67 4.93
CA PHE A 23 -5.97 2.91 4.09
C PHE A 23 -5.91 1.41 4.39
N CYS A 24 -4.70 0.86 4.57
CA CYS A 24 -4.57 -0.55 4.92
C CYS A 24 -5.19 -0.85 6.28
N GLU A 25 -4.93 -0.04 7.29
CA GLU A 25 -5.48 -0.19 8.63
C GLU A 25 -7.02 -0.08 8.67
N PHE A 26 -7.59 0.93 8.00
CA PHE A 26 -9.04 1.16 8.01
C PHE A 26 -9.84 0.16 7.16
N MET A 27 -9.23 -0.41 6.11
CA MET A 27 -9.88 -1.35 5.20
C MET A 27 -9.51 -2.81 5.49
N ASP A 28 -8.91 -3.07 6.65
CA ASP A 28 -8.44 -4.39 7.09
C ASP A 28 -7.45 -5.07 6.12
N HIS A 29 -6.79 -4.28 5.27
CA HIS A 29 -5.75 -4.75 4.36
C HIS A 29 -4.39 -4.79 5.07
N THR A 30 -3.47 -5.61 4.55
CA THR A 30 -2.13 -5.71 5.12
C THR A 30 -1.11 -5.01 4.23
N LEU A 31 -0.40 -4.02 4.74
CA LEU A 31 0.77 -3.45 4.08
C LEU A 31 1.98 -4.38 4.28
N ILE A 32 2.37 -5.09 3.23
CA ILE A 32 3.44 -6.09 3.25
C ILE A 32 4.82 -5.44 3.14
N ALA A 33 4.95 -4.45 2.25
CA ALA A 33 6.20 -3.73 2.06
C ALA A 33 5.94 -2.28 1.63
N LYS A 34 6.85 -1.38 2.00
CA LYS A 34 6.87 0.01 1.53
C LYS A 34 8.31 0.43 1.23
N ALA A 35 8.51 1.11 0.11
CA ALA A 35 9.75 1.76 -0.26
C ALA A 35 9.43 3.22 -0.60
N VAL A 36 9.80 4.12 0.33
CA VAL A 36 9.47 5.56 0.26
C VAL A 36 10.70 6.46 0.34
N ALA A 37 11.90 5.89 0.23
CA ALA A 37 13.16 6.64 0.29
C ALA A 37 13.44 7.40 -1.01
N GLU A 38 12.99 6.86 -2.14
CA GLU A 38 13.21 7.40 -3.48
C GLU A 38 11.94 7.28 -4.31
N LEU A 39 11.78 8.19 -5.28
CA LEU A 39 10.67 8.17 -6.21
C LEU A 39 10.94 7.19 -7.38
N PRO A 40 9.90 6.53 -7.92
CA PRO A 40 8.54 6.49 -7.38
C PRO A 40 8.46 5.56 -6.17
N TYR A 41 7.62 5.94 -5.21
CA TYR A 41 7.30 5.12 -4.05
C TYR A 41 6.63 3.83 -4.49
N LYS A 42 6.93 2.75 -3.74
CA LYS A 42 6.38 1.42 -4.00
C LYS A 42 5.76 0.87 -2.73
N TYR A 43 4.56 0.34 -2.86
CA TYR A 43 3.82 -0.29 -1.76
C TYR A 43 3.30 -1.64 -2.22
N VAL A 44 3.50 -2.66 -1.38
CA VAL A 44 2.97 -4.00 -1.60
C VAL A 44 1.85 -4.21 -0.60
N ILE A 45 0.62 -4.29 -1.09
CA ILE A 45 -0.58 -4.40 -0.26
C ILE A 45 -1.20 -5.77 -0.49
N LYS A 46 -1.50 -6.50 0.57
CA LYS A 46 -2.31 -7.71 0.51
C LYS A 46 -3.74 -7.37 0.88
N LYS A 47 -4.68 -7.66 -0.02
CA LYS A 47 -6.09 -7.37 0.18
C LYS A 47 -6.65 -8.18 1.34
N GLY A 48 -7.13 -7.46 2.36
CA GLY A 48 -7.89 -7.97 3.50
C GLY A 48 -9.31 -8.37 3.13
N GLN A 49 -9.98 -9.04 4.06
CA GLN A 49 -11.37 -9.54 3.93
C GLN A 49 -12.37 -8.41 3.69
#